data_AF-A0A2E4D739-F1
#
_entry.id   AF-A0A2E4D739-F1
#
_cell.length_a   1.000
_cell.length_b   1.000
_cell.length_c   1.000
_cell.angle_alpha   90.00
_cell.angle_beta   90.00
_cell.angle_gamma   90.00
#
_symmetry.space_group_name_H-M   'P 1'
#
loop_
_entity.id
_entity.type
_entity.pdbx_description
1 polymer ?
#
loop_
_entity_poly.entity_id
_entity_poly.type
_entity_poly.pdbx_seq_one_letter_code
_entity_poly.pdbx_strand_id
1 'polypeptide(L)'
;MTTIENELSSTAIEEVNKLVDLIILKLEKLNEEEQLLQENVSKILSSLNIVIKATRFLHLSFNKQEQLLKFKTLQIHLLSIMRAARNAQSSNDQIMLSDLLEYELVDNLKQWKILIIPSLKLNLEASV
;
A
#
# COMPACT_ATOMS: atom_id res chain seq x y z
N MET A 1 17.32 19.34 4.58
CA MET A 1 16.03 18.99 5.20
C MET A 1 16.12 19.41 6.66
N THR A 2 15.16 20.17 7.18
CA THR A 2 15.17 20.62 8.58
C THR A 2 14.77 19.47 9.51
N THR A 3 15.18 19.49 10.79
CA THR A 3 14.84 18.45 11.78
C THR A 3 13.32 18.17 11.84
N ILE A 4 12.49 19.21 11.67
CA ILE A 4 11.03 19.13 11.63
C ILE A 4 10.53 18.37 10.40
N GLU A 5 11.11 18.59 9.22
CA GLU A 5 10.75 17.86 7.99
C GLU A 5 11.06 16.36 8.09
N ASN A 6 12.16 16.01 8.77
CA ASN A 6 12.52 14.62 9.02
C ASN A 6 11.55 13.97 10.02
N GLU A 7 11.21 14.63 11.13
CA GLU A 7 10.23 14.11 12.10
C GLU A 7 8.84 13.87 11.48
N LEU A 8 8.37 14.81 10.66
CA LEU A 8 7.11 14.67 9.91
C LEU A 8 7.16 13.50 8.92
N SER A 9 8.27 13.34 8.20
CA SER A 9 8.46 12.25 7.25
C SER A 9 8.53 10.89 7.95
N SER A 10 9.22 10.81 9.09
CA SER A 10 9.29 9.60 9.93
C SER A 10 7.90 9.17 10.42
N THR A 11 7.13 10.14 10.93
CA THR A 11 5.74 9.91 11.39
C THR A 11 4.87 9.40 10.24
N ALA A 12 4.96 10.03 9.07
CA ALA A 12 4.20 9.61 7.90
C ALA A 12 4.56 8.19 7.43
N ILE A 13 5.84 7.81 7.45
CA ILE A 13 6.27 6.44 7.11
C ILE A 13 5.66 5.43 8.08
N GLU A 14 5.64 5.74 9.38
CA GLU A 14 5.09 4.85 10.40
C GLU A 14 3.57 4.72 10.29
N GLU A 15 2.86 5.81 10.00
CA GLU A 15 1.42 5.78 9.73
C GLU A 15 1.08 4.95 8.49
N VAL A 16 1.86 5.10 7.41
CA VAL A 16 1.70 4.27 6.21
C VAL A 16 1.93 2.80 6.53
N ASN A 17 2.99 2.48 7.29
CA ASN A 17 3.29 1.10 7.68
C ASN A 17 2.14 0.47 8.49
N LYS A 18 1.62 1.19 9.50
CA LYS A 18 0.46 0.75 10.29
C LYS A 18 -0.79 0.56 9.43
N LEU A 19 -1.04 1.47 8.49
CA LEU A 19 -2.20 1.36 7.61
C LEU A 19 -2.08 0.15 6.67
N VAL A 20 -0.89 -0.11 6.14
CA VAL A 20 -0.61 -1.32 5.35
C VAL A 20 -0.86 -2.58 6.19
N ASP A 21 -0.40 -2.62 7.44
CA ASP A 21 -0.65 -3.74 8.35
C ASP A 21 -2.14 -3.98 8.61
N LEU A 22 -2.89 -2.91 8.87
CA LEU A 22 -4.33 -3.00 9.07
C LEU A 22 -5.06 -3.51 7.82
N ILE A 23 -4.62 -3.10 6.63
CA ILE A 23 -5.20 -3.57 5.37
C ILE A 23 -4.91 -5.06 5.16
N ILE A 24 -3.66 -5.50 5.35
CA ILE A 24 -3.29 -6.92 5.23
C ILE A 24 -4.11 -7.77 6.20
N LEU A 25 -4.16 -7.39 7.48
CA LEU A 25 -4.92 -8.12 8.49
C LEU A 25 -6.42 -8.17 8.17
N LYS A 26 -6.96 -7.11 7.55
CA LYS A 26 -8.35 -7.10 7.12
C LYS A 26 -8.59 -8.00 5.91
N LEU A 27 -7.64 -8.05 4.96
CA LEU A 27 -7.70 -8.92 3.78
C LEU A 27 -7.65 -10.40 4.20
N GLU A 28 -6.73 -10.76 5.09
CA GLU A 28 -6.59 -12.14 5.58
C GLU A 28 -7.85 -12.64 6.32
N LYS A 29 -8.62 -11.73 6.94
CA LYS A 29 -9.91 -12.06 7.57
C LYS A 29 -11.09 -12.13 6.61
N LEU A 30 -10.99 -11.55 5.40
CA LEU A 30 -12.10 -11.58 4.45
C LEU A 30 -12.34 -12.97 3.86
N ASN A 31 -11.32 -13.82 3.87
CA ASN A 31 -11.42 -15.22 3.48
C ASN A 31 -12.39 -16.04 4.34
N GLU A 32 -12.82 -15.51 5.50
CA GLU A 32 -13.73 -16.20 6.42
C GLU A 32 -15.20 -15.78 6.26
N GLU A 33 -15.50 -14.65 5.57
CA GLU A 33 -16.84 -14.03 5.53
C GLU A 33 -17.24 -13.54 4.11
N GLU A 34 -17.62 -14.48 3.23
CA GLU A 34 -17.95 -14.23 1.81
C GLU A 34 -19.11 -13.21 1.59
N GLN A 35 -20.05 -13.13 2.54
CA GLN A 35 -21.25 -12.27 2.43
C GLN A 35 -20.98 -10.77 2.57
N LEU A 36 -19.85 -10.35 3.16
CA LEU A 36 -19.53 -8.93 3.38
C LEU A 36 -18.39 -8.43 2.47
N LEU A 37 -18.00 -9.22 1.46
CA LEU A 37 -16.88 -8.92 0.57
C LEU A 37 -17.05 -7.54 -0.09
N GLN A 38 -18.21 -7.27 -0.68
CA GLN A 38 -18.50 -6.05 -1.44
C GLN A 38 -18.34 -4.76 -0.62
N GLU A 39 -18.87 -4.71 0.61
CA GLU A 39 -18.75 -3.54 1.49
C GLU A 39 -17.31 -3.36 2.00
N ASN A 40 -16.64 -4.47 2.30
CA ASN A 40 -15.28 -4.44 2.81
C ASN A 40 -14.27 -4.04 1.74
N VAL A 41 -14.48 -4.43 0.48
CA VAL A 41 -13.68 -4.01 -0.67
C VAL A 41 -13.68 -2.48 -0.79
N SER A 42 -14.85 -1.84 -0.75
CA SER A 42 -14.96 -0.38 -0.84
C SER A 42 -14.14 0.34 0.24
N LYS A 43 -14.18 -0.19 1.47
CA LYS A 43 -13.38 0.32 2.60
C LYS A 43 -11.88 0.13 2.35
N ILE A 44 -11.47 -1.05 1.88
CA ILE A 44 -10.07 -1.36 1.55
C ILE A 44 -9.55 -0.43 0.44
N LEU A 45 -10.28 -0.30 -0.66
CA LEU A 45 -9.88 0.59 -1.77
C LEU A 45 -9.77 2.05 -1.32
N SER A 46 -10.60 2.48 -0.36
CA SER A 46 -10.52 3.80 0.24
C SER A 46 -9.26 3.96 1.09
N SER A 47 -8.93 2.97 1.93
CA SER A 47 -7.69 2.96 2.72
C SER A 47 -6.43 2.94 1.84
N LEU A 48 -6.44 2.18 0.74
CA LEU A 48 -5.33 2.18 -0.23
C LEU A 48 -5.14 3.54 -0.91
N ASN A 49 -6.21 4.27 -1.21
CA ASN A 49 -6.09 5.64 -1.70
C ASN A 49 -5.39 6.57 -0.70
N ILE A 50 -5.58 6.35 0.60
CA ILE A 50 -4.86 7.10 1.64
C ILE A 50 -3.37 6.73 1.59
N VAL A 51 -3.02 5.45 1.51
CA VAL A 51 -1.63 4.98 1.35
C VAL A 51 -0.96 5.62 0.13
N ILE A 52 -1.63 5.62 -1.03
CA ILE A 52 -1.08 6.22 -2.27
C ILE A 52 -0.85 7.73 -2.11
N LYS A 53 -1.78 8.44 -1.47
CA LYS A 53 -1.65 9.88 -1.23
C LYS A 53 -0.51 10.18 -0.27
N ALA A 54 -0.39 9.43 0.82
CA ALA A 54 0.67 9.59 1.80
C ALA A 54 2.05 9.31 1.18
N THR A 55 2.15 8.25 0.37
CA THR A 55 3.41 7.85 -0.30
C THR A 55 3.80 8.76 -1.47
N ARG A 56 2.89 9.60 -1.97
CA ARG A 56 3.16 10.54 -3.07
C ARG A 56 4.31 11.49 -2.76
N PHE A 57 4.55 11.86 -1.51
CA PHE A 57 5.67 12.75 -1.17
C PHE A 57 6.90 11.97 -0.70
N LEU A 58 6.73 10.74 -0.20
CA LEU A 58 7.82 9.89 0.28
C LEU A 58 8.77 9.43 -0.84
N HIS A 59 8.31 9.39 -2.09
CA HIS A 59 9.20 9.03 -3.20
C HIS A 59 10.37 10.02 -3.41
N LEU A 60 10.22 11.27 -2.94
CA LEU A 60 11.27 12.28 -2.98
C LEU A 60 12.41 11.96 -2.00
N SER A 61 12.16 11.10 -1.01
CA SER A 61 13.16 10.65 -0.03
C SER A 61 14.06 9.54 -0.58
N PHE A 62 13.86 9.05 -1.82
CA PHE A 62 14.77 8.07 -2.42
C PHE A 62 15.97 8.73 -3.07
N ASN A 63 17.14 8.46 -2.51
CA ASN A 63 18.40 9.00 -3.01
C ASN A 63 19.02 8.11 -4.11
N LYS A 64 18.56 6.85 -4.22
CA LYS A 64 19.04 5.86 -5.18
C LYS A 64 17.98 5.56 -6.24
N GLN A 65 18.37 5.64 -7.52
CA GLN A 65 17.49 5.38 -8.66
C GLN A 65 16.85 3.99 -8.62
N GLU A 66 17.60 2.97 -8.17
CA GLU A 66 17.08 1.61 -8.04
C GLU A 66 15.92 1.51 -7.04
N GLN A 67 16.03 2.18 -5.89
CA GLN A 67 14.97 2.19 -4.88
C GLN A 67 13.73 2.95 -5.37
N LEU A 68 13.95 4.09 -6.04
CA LEU A 68 12.86 4.83 -6.68
C LEU A 68 12.15 4.00 -7.76
N LEU A 69 12.90 3.20 -8.53
CA LEU A 69 12.32 2.30 -9.53
C LEU A 69 11.46 1.21 -8.86
N LYS A 70 11.98 0.56 -7.81
CA LYS A 70 11.21 -0.43 -7.02
C LYS A 70 9.92 0.18 -6.46
N PHE A 71 10.01 1.39 -5.88
CA PHE A 71 8.83 2.13 -5.40
C PHE A 71 7.81 2.33 -6.51
N LYS A 72 8.23 2.88 -7.66
CA LYS A 72 7.33 3.16 -8.79
C LYS A 72 6.70 1.88 -9.32
N THR A 73 7.46 0.81 -9.46
CA THR A 73 6.95 -0.49 -9.91
C THR A 73 5.85 -1.01 -8.99
N LEU A 74 6.10 -1.03 -7.68
CA LEU A 74 5.11 -1.48 -6.71
C LEU A 74 3.88 -0.56 -6.65
N GLN A 75 4.07 0.75 -6.81
CA GLN A 75 2.95 1.71 -6.85
C GLN A 75 2.09 1.56 -8.10
N ILE A 76 2.71 1.35 -9.27
CA ILE A 76 1.99 1.09 -10.53
C ILE A 76 1.22 -0.23 -10.44
N HIS A 77 1.84 -1.26 -9.88
CA HIS A 77 1.18 -2.55 -9.68
C HIS A 77 -0.01 -2.42 -8.72
N LEU A 78 0.15 -1.71 -7.59
CA LEU A 78 -0.94 -1.43 -6.66
C LEU A 78 -2.13 -0.71 -7.33
N LEU A 79 -1.84 0.33 -8.12
CA LEU A 79 -2.87 1.05 -8.87
C LEU A 79 -3.60 0.15 -9.87
N SER A 80 -2.87 -0.78 -10.49
CA SER A 80 -3.43 -1.75 -11.43
C SER A 80 -4.35 -2.75 -10.72
N ILE A 81 -3.93 -3.28 -9.56
CA ILE A 81 -4.75 -4.15 -8.71
C ILE A 81 -6.02 -3.41 -8.27
N MET A 82 -5.91 -2.17 -7.79
CA MET A 82 -7.06 -1.37 -7.38
C MET A 82 -8.07 -1.13 -8.51
N ARG A 83 -7.57 -0.90 -9.74
CA ARG A 83 -8.41 -0.75 -10.92
C ARG A 83 -9.12 -2.07 -11.25
N ALA A 84 -8.40 -3.18 -11.24
CA ALA A 84 -8.97 -4.50 -11.49
C ALA A 84 -10.03 -4.87 -10.44
N ALA A 85 -9.74 -4.62 -9.16
CA ALA A 85 -10.66 -4.87 -8.05
C ALA A 85 -11.93 -4.03 -8.19
N ARG A 86 -11.81 -2.74 -8.56
CA ARG A 86 -12.98 -1.90 -8.83
C ARG A 86 -13.83 -2.41 -10.00
N ASN A 87 -13.19 -2.91 -11.07
CA ASN A 87 -13.90 -3.49 -12.20
C ASN A 87 -14.64 -4.77 -11.79
N ALA A 88 -13.96 -5.71 -11.12
CA ALA A 88 -14.54 -6.95 -10.62
C ALA A 88 -15.69 -6.68 -9.63
N GLN A 89 -15.52 -5.69 -8.75
CA GLN A 89 -16.57 -5.21 -7.86
C GLN A 89 -17.82 -4.73 -8.64
N SER A 90 -17.61 -3.92 -9.67
CA SER A 90 -18.71 -3.34 -10.48
C SER A 90 -19.43 -4.40 -11.33
N SER A 91 -18.75 -5.45 -11.75
CA SER A 91 -19.32 -6.57 -12.49
C SER A 91 -19.84 -7.70 -11.60
N ASN A 92 -19.75 -7.55 -10.27
CA ASN A 92 -20.05 -8.58 -9.28
C ASN A 92 -19.31 -9.91 -9.51
N ASP A 93 -18.09 -9.83 -10.04
CA ASP A 93 -17.21 -10.99 -10.24
C ASP A 93 -16.47 -11.28 -8.92
N GLN A 94 -17.12 -12.08 -8.06
CA GLN A 94 -16.62 -12.36 -6.72
C GLN A 94 -15.35 -13.21 -6.72
N ILE A 95 -15.19 -14.11 -7.70
CA ILE A 95 -14.02 -14.98 -7.81
C ILE A 95 -12.80 -14.12 -8.15
N MET A 96 -12.89 -13.30 -9.21
CA MET A 96 -11.80 -12.40 -9.57
C MET A 96 -11.50 -11.41 -8.44
N LEU A 97 -12.52 -10.92 -7.76
CA LEU A 97 -12.33 -10.01 -6.63
C LEU A 97 -11.61 -10.68 -5.47
N SER A 98 -11.96 -11.92 -5.13
CA SER A 98 -11.28 -12.70 -4.10
C SER A 98 -9.82 -12.92 -4.47
N ASP A 99 -9.54 -13.39 -5.70
CA ASP A 99 -8.17 -13.66 -6.15
C ASP A 99 -7.28 -12.41 -6.11
N LEU A 100 -7.81 -11.28 -6.58
CA LEU A 100 -7.12 -9.99 -6.54
C LEU A 100 -6.82 -9.52 -5.11
N LEU A 101 -7.74 -9.76 -4.18
CA LEU A 101 -7.58 -9.31 -2.80
C LEU A 101 -6.65 -10.25 -2.00
N GLU A 102 -6.85 -11.55 -2.11
CA GLU A 102 -6.15 -12.57 -1.33
C GLU A 102 -4.69 -12.72 -1.76
N TYR A 103 -4.44 -12.73 -3.07
CA TYR A 103 -3.10 -13.02 -3.59
C TYR A 103 -2.39 -11.74 -4.04
N GLU A 104 -2.95 -11.05 -5.03
CA GLU A 104 -2.25 -9.93 -5.68
C GLU A 104 -2.06 -8.74 -4.74
N LEU A 105 -3.12 -8.31 -4.05
CA LEU A 105 -3.06 -7.16 -3.16
C LEU A 105 -2.23 -7.45 -1.91
N VAL A 106 -2.43 -8.60 -1.27
CA VAL A 106 -1.64 -8.99 -0.09
C VAL A 106 -0.16 -9.10 -0.44
N ASP A 107 0.19 -9.73 -1.57
CA ASP A 107 1.59 -9.84 -1.99
C ASP A 107 2.21 -8.47 -2.26
N ASN A 108 1.51 -7.60 -3.01
CA ASN A 108 1.97 -6.24 -3.25
C ASN A 108 2.25 -5.50 -1.93
N LEU A 109 1.32 -5.54 -0.99
CA LEU A 109 1.46 -4.88 0.32
C LEU A 109 2.59 -5.49 1.17
N LYS A 110 2.78 -6.81 1.12
CA LYS A 110 3.94 -7.48 1.75
C LYS A 110 5.26 -7.01 1.13
N GLN A 111 5.34 -6.89 -0.20
CA GLN A 111 6.52 -6.34 -0.87
C GLN A 111 6.78 -4.89 -0.48
N TRP A 112 5.74 -4.06 -0.31
CA TRP A 112 5.89 -2.70 0.22
C TRP A 112 6.55 -2.69 1.60
N LYS A 113 6.12 -3.56 2.51
CA LYS A 113 6.72 -3.68 3.85
C LYS A 113 8.17 -4.16 3.82
N ILE A 114 8.52 -5.06 2.91
CA ILE A 114 9.85 -5.66 2.83
C ILE A 114 10.85 -4.70 2.16
N LEU A 115 10.42 -4.04 1.08
CA LEU A 115 11.35 -3.32 0.20
C LEU A 115 11.29 -1.81 0.41
N ILE A 116 10.08 -1.25 0.58
CA ILE A 116 9.87 0.19 0.50
C ILE A 116 9.98 0.86 1.86
N ILE A 117 9.22 0.37 2.85
CA ILE A 117 9.22 0.95 4.21
C ILE A 117 10.64 0.99 4.81
N PRO A 118 11.45 -0.08 4.76
CA PRO A 118 12.81 -0.05 5.31
C PRO A 118 13.71 0.91 4.53
N SER A 119 13.58 0.95 3.20
CA SER A 119 14.36 1.86 2.36
C SER A 119 14.04 3.34 2.68
N LEU A 120 12.78 3.67 2.94
CA LEU A 120 12.38 5.02 3.35
C LEU A 120 12.98 5.41 4.70
N LYS A 121 12.94 4.50 5.69
CA LYS A 121 13.54 4.72 7.02
C LYS A 121 15.05 4.96 6.92
N LEU A 122 15.75 4.10 6.18
CA LEU A 122 17.21 4.20 6.00
C LEU A 122 17.63 5.52 5.31
N ASN A 123 16.91 5.96 4.28
CA ASN A 123 17.25 7.20 3.58
C ASN A 123 16.99 8.44 4.46
N LEU A 124 16.00 8.37 5.34
CA LEU A 124 15.71 9.44 6.29
C LEU A 124 16.84 9.57 7.33
N GLU A 125 17.30 8.45 7.88
CA GLU A 125 18.42 8.39 8.82
C GLU A 125 19.75 8.85 8.19
N ALA A 126 19.98 8.51 6.92
CA ALA A 126 21.17 8.96 6.17
C ALA A 126 21.16 10.45 5.77
N SER A 127 20.05 11.15 5.99
CA SER A 127 19.88 12.58 5.68
C SER A 127 20.05 13.49 6.91
N VAL A 128 20.40 12.90 8.06
CA VAL A 128 20.78 13.57 9.33
C VAL A 128 22.30 13.69 9.41
#